data_AF-A0A8J6GGX4-F1
#
_entry.id   AF-A0A8J6GGX4-F1
#
_cell.length_a   1.000
_cell.length_b   1.000
_cell.length_c   1.000
_cell.angle_alpha   90.00
_cell.angle_beta   90.00
_cell.angle_gamma   90.00
#
_symmetry.space_group_name_H-M   'P 1'
#
loop_
_entity.id
_entity.type
_entity.pdbx_description
1 polymer ?
#
loop_
_entity_poly.entity_id
_entity_poly.type
_entity_poly.pdbx_seq_one_letter_code
_entity_poly.pdbx_strand_id
1 'polypeptide(L)'
;IATAAKLIGTGALTVGVAGSGLDRAGIGAGFSGGIIAYARRPFLKQQLFSNASLGFALSEAVKLFVLFARARLRGVAKPAGLLLQLCASSGARVC
;
A
#
# COMPACT_ATOMS: atom_id res chain seq x y z
N ILE A 1 -9.94 25.35 -10.69
CA ILE A 1 -9.08 24.38 -11.41
C ILE A 1 -8.10 23.69 -10.45
N ALA A 2 -7.29 24.43 -9.67
CA ALA A 2 -6.33 23.86 -8.72
C ALA A 2 -6.93 22.89 -7.68
N THR A 3 -8.12 23.19 -7.14
CA THR A 3 -8.85 22.31 -6.21
C THR A 3 -9.37 21.03 -6.88
N ALA A 4 -9.89 21.12 -8.10
CA ALA A 4 -10.34 19.96 -8.87
C ALA A 4 -9.17 19.02 -9.21
N ALA A 5 -8.03 19.58 -9.64
CA ALA A 5 -6.81 18.81 -9.89
C ALA A 5 -6.31 18.07 -8.63
N LYS A 6 -6.42 18.70 -7.46
CA LYS A 6 -6.04 18.11 -6.17
C LYS A 6 -6.96 16.94 -5.76
N LEU A 7 -8.25 17.03 -6.05
CA LEU A 7 -9.22 15.95 -5.83
C LEU A 7 -9.01 14.77 -6.77
N ILE A 8 -8.73 15.03 -8.05
CA ILE A 8 -8.43 13.97 -9.04
C ILE A 8 -7.12 13.27 -8.67
N GLY A 9 -6.07 14.04 -8.33
CA GLY A 9 -4.77 13.49 -7.92
C GLY A 9 -4.86 12.67 -6.63
N THR A 10 -5.67 13.09 -5.65
CA THR A 10 -5.91 12.28 -4.45
C THR A 10 -6.68 11.01 -4.77
N GLY A 11 -7.71 11.07 -5.63
CA GLY A 11 -8.48 9.91 -6.09
C GLY A 11 -7.60 8.83 -6.74
N ALA A 12 -6.73 9.23 -7.68
CA ALA A 12 -5.78 8.34 -8.35
C ALA A 12 -4.82 7.65 -7.36
N LEU A 13 -4.30 8.38 -6.37
CA LEU A 13 -3.43 7.81 -5.34
C LEU A 13 -4.17 6.77 -4.47
N THR A 14 -5.46 6.95 -4.18
CA THR A 14 -6.24 5.94 -3.42
C THR A 14 -6.39 4.62 -4.16
N VAL A 15 -6.58 4.66 -5.48
CA VAL A 15 -6.65 3.46 -6.30
C VAL A 15 -5.32 2.72 -6.28
N GLY A 16 -4.20 3.45 -6.32
CA GLY A 16 -2.86 2.88 -6.16
C GLY A 16 -2.62 2.20 -4.80
N VAL A 17 -3.07 2.80 -3.70
CA VAL A 17 -2.95 2.19 -2.35
C VAL A 17 -3.85 0.96 -2.21
N ALA A 18 -5.09 1.03 -2.70
CA ALA A 18 -6.02 -0.10 -2.68
C ALA A 18 -5.49 -1.30 -3.49
N GLY A 19 -4.86 -1.04 -4.64
CA GLY A 19 -4.16 -2.06 -5.44
C GLY A 19 -3.00 -2.71 -4.69
N SER A 20 -2.29 -1.98 -3.83
CA SER A 20 -1.22 -2.56 -2.99
C SER A 20 -1.72 -3.58 -1.96
N GLY A 21 -3.03 -3.57 -1.64
CA GLY A 21 -3.66 -4.57 -0.77
C GLY A 21 -3.85 -5.94 -1.45
N LEU A 22 -3.90 -5.98 -2.78
CA LEU A 22 -3.95 -7.21 -3.58
C LEU A 22 -2.57 -7.89 -3.69
N ASP A 23 -1.50 -7.18 -3.34
CA ASP A 23 -0.12 -7.71 -3.27
C ASP A 23 0.13 -8.62 -2.05
N ARG A 24 -0.92 -9.00 -1.29
CA ARG A 24 -0.77 -10.06 -0.26
C ARG A 24 -0.27 -11.39 -0.84
N ALA A 25 -0.43 -11.61 -2.15
CA ALA A 25 0.20 -12.73 -2.84
C ALA A 25 1.75 -12.64 -2.87
N GLY A 26 2.34 -11.44 -2.87
CA GLY A 26 3.78 -11.22 -2.99
C GLY A 26 4.56 -11.47 -1.69
N ILE A 27 4.07 -10.99 -0.55
CA ILE A 27 4.76 -11.13 0.75
C ILE A 27 4.76 -12.60 1.20
N GLY A 28 3.63 -13.29 1.06
CA GLY A 28 3.51 -14.72 1.36
C GLY A 28 4.36 -15.60 0.44
N ALA A 29 4.44 -15.27 -0.85
CA ALA A 29 5.28 -15.98 -1.82
C ALA A 29 6.78 -15.76 -1.55
N GLY A 30 7.19 -14.54 -1.17
CA GLY A 30 8.57 -14.24 -0.80
C GLY A 30 9.02 -14.99 0.46
N PHE A 31 8.17 -15.05 1.48
CA PHE A 31 8.50 -15.74 2.75
C PHE A 31 8.48 -17.27 2.60
N SER A 32 7.50 -17.82 1.88
CA SER A 32 7.43 -19.26 1.58
C SER A 32 8.57 -19.73 0.68
N GLY A 33 8.91 -18.96 -0.36
CA GLY A 33 10.09 -19.20 -1.21
C GLY A 33 11.40 -19.11 -0.42
N GLY A 34 11.49 -18.18 0.54
CA GLY A 34 12.61 -18.06 1.47
C GLY A 34 12.81 -19.30 2.36
N ILE A 35 11.74 -19.93 2.83
CA ILE A 35 11.80 -21.18 3.63
C ILE A 35 12.28 -22.36 2.77
N ILE A 36 11.81 -22.47 1.53
CA ILE A 36 12.25 -23.51 0.59
C ILE A 36 13.73 -23.31 0.23
N ALA A 37 14.14 -22.06 0.01
CA ALA A 37 15.54 -21.71 -0.26
C ALA A 37 16.43 -21.92 0.97
N TYR A 38 15.92 -21.66 2.18
CA TYR A 38 16.56 -21.95 3.47
C TYR A 38 16.82 -23.45 3.66
N ALA A 39 15.88 -24.31 3.22
CA ALA A 39 16.01 -25.76 3.27
C ALA A 39 17.05 -26.27 2.26
N ARG A 40 17.14 -25.66 1.07
CA ARG A 40 18.08 -26.08 0.01
C ARG A 40 19.50 -25.53 0.18
N ARG A 41 19.67 -24.38 0.83
CA ARG A 41 20.96 -23.68 0.97
C ARG A 41 21.12 -23.15 2.41
N PRO A 42 21.44 -24.01 3.39
CA PRO A 42 21.51 -23.61 4.79
C PRO A 42 22.73 -22.76 5.17
N PHE A 43 23.64 -22.48 4.25
CA PHE A 43 24.82 -21.64 4.53
C PHE A 43 24.55 -20.13 4.36
N LEU A 44 23.58 -19.73 3.52
CA LEU A 44 23.31 -18.30 3.18
C LEU A 44 22.15 -17.68 3.97
N LYS A 45 21.87 -18.21 5.17
CA LYS A 45 20.68 -17.91 5.99
C LYS A 45 20.47 -16.40 6.24
N GLN A 46 21.54 -15.70 6.62
CA GLN A 46 21.49 -14.27 6.94
C GLN A 46 21.22 -13.40 5.71
N GLN A 47 21.82 -13.71 4.57
CA GLN A 47 21.60 -12.95 3.34
C GLN A 47 20.19 -13.16 2.77
N LEU A 48 19.67 -14.40 2.80
CA LEU A 48 18.31 -14.67 2.34
C LEU A 48 17.26 -13.98 3.21
N PHE A 49 17.45 -13.97 4.53
CA PHE A 49 16.55 -13.27 5.45
C PHE A 49 16.64 -11.75 5.27
N SER A 50 17.86 -11.21 5.09
CA SER A 50 18.06 -9.77 4.82
C SER A 50 17.44 -9.34 3.50
N ASN A 51 17.47 -10.17 2.46
CA ASN A 51 16.85 -9.85 1.17
C ASN A 51 15.32 -9.94 1.23
N ALA A 52 14.78 -10.91 1.97
CA ALA A 52 13.33 -11.03 2.17
C ALA A 52 12.76 -9.85 2.99
N SER A 53 13.46 -9.44 4.06
CA SER A 53 13.03 -8.30 4.89
C SER A 53 13.22 -6.95 4.17
N LEU A 54 14.27 -6.80 3.36
CA LEU A 54 14.48 -5.63 2.51
C LEU A 54 13.36 -5.50 1.46
N GLY A 55 12.96 -6.61 0.82
CA GLY A 55 11.82 -6.63 -0.11
C GLY A 55 10.49 -6.24 0.54
N PHE A 56 10.23 -6.71 1.77
CA PHE A 56 9.06 -6.29 2.55
C PHE A 56 9.13 -4.80 2.91
N ALA A 57 10.28 -4.32 3.38
CA ALA A 57 10.49 -2.93 3.73
C ALA A 57 10.31 -1.99 2.51
N LEU A 58 10.77 -2.40 1.32
CA LEU A 58 10.54 -1.66 0.07
C LEU A 58 9.07 -1.61 -0.32
N SER A 59 8.33 -2.73 -0.22
CA SER A 59 6.89 -2.76 -0.50
C SER A 59 6.11 -1.81 0.44
N GLU A 60 6.41 -1.84 1.74
CA GLU A 60 5.80 -0.93 2.71
C GLU A 60 6.25 0.53 2.53
N ALA A 61 7.51 0.78 2.15
CA ALA A 61 8.00 2.13 1.88
C ALA A 61 7.26 2.77 0.71
N VAL A 62 6.95 2.03 -0.35
CA VAL A 62 6.16 2.53 -1.48
C VAL A 62 4.72 2.86 -1.03
N LYS A 63 4.10 2.00 -0.20
CA LYS A 63 2.77 2.26 0.37
C LYS A 63 2.75 3.54 1.22
N LEU A 64 3.74 3.69 2.10
CA LEU A 64 3.91 4.87 2.94
C LEU A 64 4.20 6.12 2.12
N PHE A 65 4.99 6.02 1.05
CA PHE A 65 5.26 7.13 0.15
C PHE A 65 3.99 7.62 -0.55
N VAL A 66 3.17 6.70 -1.08
CA VAL A 66 1.88 7.06 -1.72
C VAL A 66 0.91 7.64 -0.69
N LEU A 67 0.87 7.11 0.53
CA LEU A 67 0.05 7.65 1.63
C LEU A 67 0.51 9.06 2.03
N PHE A 68 1.82 9.28 2.14
CA PHE A 68 2.41 10.57 2.46
C PHE A 68 2.14 11.60 1.36
N ALA A 69 2.34 11.24 0.10
CA ALA A 69 2.02 12.08 -1.05
C ALA A 69 0.53 12.45 -1.06
N ARG A 70 -0.35 11.47 -0.81
CA ARG A 70 -1.80 11.69 -0.66
C ARG A 70 -2.13 12.59 0.54
N ALA A 71 -1.41 12.50 1.65
CA ALA A 71 -1.61 13.36 2.82
C ALA A 71 -1.19 14.80 2.55
N ARG A 72 -0.10 15.03 1.80
CA ARG A 72 0.32 16.38 1.37
C ARG A 72 -0.66 17.03 0.39
N LEU A 73 -1.27 16.23 -0.48
CA LEU A 73 -2.38 16.70 -1.32
C LEU A 73 -3.69 16.89 -0.53
N ARG A 74 -3.74 16.60 0.76
CA ARG A 74 -4.88 16.86 1.65
C ARG A 74 -4.43 17.73 2.84
N GLY A 75 -3.94 18.94 2.56
CA GLY A 75 -3.74 19.94 3.60
C GLY A 75 -5.05 20.23 4.33
N VAL A 76 -5.21 19.68 5.55
CA VAL A 76 -6.27 19.99 6.54
C VAL A 76 -7.70 20.00 5.96
N ALA A 77 -8.14 18.91 5.33
CA ALA A 77 -9.54 18.79 4.91
C ALA A 77 -10.42 18.28 6.07
N LYS A 78 -11.40 19.12 6.47
CA LYS A 78 -12.47 18.88 7.46
C LYS A 78 -13.07 17.45 7.34
N PRO A 79 -13.38 16.77 8.46
CA PRO A 79 -13.81 15.35 8.48
C PRO A 79 -15.11 15.03 7.72
N ALA A 80 -15.87 16.02 7.24
CA ALA A 80 -17.14 15.80 6.55
C ALA A 80 -17.01 15.20 5.13
N GLY A 81 -15.93 15.51 4.39
CA GLY A 81 -15.75 15.01 3.02
C GLY A 81 -15.20 13.58 2.94
N LEU A 82 -14.47 13.14 3.96
CA LEU A 82 -13.87 11.80 4.02
C LEU A 82 -14.94 10.72 4.25
N LEU A 83 -15.98 11.04 5.02
CA LEU A 83 -17.08 10.12 5.32
C LEU A 83 -17.94 9.86 4.07
N LEU A 84 -18.21 10.88 3.25
CA LEU A 84 -18.92 10.73 1.96
C LEU A 84 -18.12 9.95 0.91
N GLN A 85 -16.79 10.10 0.85
CA GLN A 85 -15.96 9.31 -0.07
C GLN A 85 -15.77 7.85 0.38
N LEU A 86 -15.73 7.58 1.69
CA LEU A 86 -15.77 6.20 2.19
C LEU A 86 -17.15 5.56 2.00
N CYS A 87 -18.25 6.31 2.16
CA CYS A 87 -19.61 5.84 1.88
C CYS A 87 -19.80 5.50 0.39
N ALA A 88 -19.31 6.35 -0.51
CA ALA A 88 -19.32 6.09 -1.96
C ALA A 88 -18.44 4.90 -2.37
N SER A 89 -17.34 4.65 -1.64
CA SER A 89 -16.42 3.52 -1.91
C SER A 89 -16.85 2.19 -1.27
N SER A 90 -17.75 2.18 -0.29
CA SER A 90 -18.23 0.96 0.36
C SER A 90 -19.40 0.29 -0.36
N GLY A 91 -20.01 0.92 -1.38
CA GLY A 91 -21.18 0.34 -2.06
C GLY A 91 -22.35 0.04 -1.10
N ALA A 92 -22.33 0.58 0.12
CA ALA A 92 -23.44 0.50 1.03
C ALA A 92 -24.49 1.46 0.48
N ARG A 93 -25.50 0.90 -0.20
CA ARG A 93 -26.80 1.55 -0.33
C ARG A 93 -27.30 1.84 1.08
N VAL A 94 -27.03 3.05 1.56
CA VAL A 94 -27.77 3.63 2.67
C VAL A 94 -29.12 4.02 2.05
N CYS A 95 -30.11 3.14 2.27
CA CYS A 95 -31.50 3.55 2.26
C CYS A 95 -31.78 4.49 3.43
#